data_AF-A0A6N7ZQE7-F1
#
_entry.id   AF-A0A6N7ZQE7-F1
#
_cell.length_a   1.000
_cell.length_b   1.000
_cell.length_c   1.000
_cell.angle_alpha   90.00
_cell.angle_beta   90.00
_cell.angle_gamma   90.00
#
_symmetry.space_group_name_H-M   'P 1'
#
loop_
_entity.id
_entity.type
_entity.pdbx_description
1 polymer ?
#
loop_
_entity_poly.entity_id
_entity_poly.type
_entity_poly.pdbx_seq_one_letter_code
_entity_poly.pdbx_strand_id
1 'polypeptide(L)'
;MPQNILYFMEDPRLPNSCKIGKDTQWPQRFKQARSHNPSALKIRFLISFQRADSLANAERELRNRLADYRRQGDVKEWFDIGAERVISELSGELPWLGEAKVSKPIVWDKPQQKFYDDLRDLAKRTKKSENRHCRWHIWLFKELSSHARYKISVGSLFDTQFTYAFTYNPHPVRLVAGFEHRSGINEISEDNAGPNEDLVRIWNDLLSFYECGQNEQVGWLPEGIDEQQIANLFAKYPISAIPLDRPKPIWVRPKDPSLKMIAPGAIPSQRRVLPSVLF
;
A
#
# COMPACT_ATOMS: atom_id res chain seq x y z
N MET A 1 14.14 23.24 5.03
CA MET A 1 13.97 22.76 6.41
C MET A 1 12.98 21.60 6.41
N PRO A 2 13.16 20.55 7.22
CA PRO A 2 12.15 19.52 7.40
C PRO A 2 10.84 20.16 7.89
N GLN A 3 9.73 19.80 7.27
CA GLN A 3 8.41 20.32 7.63
C GLN A 3 7.73 19.29 8.55
N ASN A 4 7.43 19.69 9.79
CA ASN A 4 6.61 18.88 10.70
C ASN A 4 5.14 19.17 10.39
N ILE A 5 4.47 18.23 9.72
CA ILE A 5 3.13 18.40 9.18
C ILE A 5 2.17 17.42 9.82
N LEU A 6 1.02 17.92 10.29
CA LEU A 6 -0.18 17.13 10.49
C LEU A 6 -1.05 17.28 9.24
N TYR A 7 -1.42 16.16 8.62
CA TYR A 7 -2.19 16.14 7.38
C TYR A 7 -3.55 15.47 7.56
N PHE A 8 -4.49 15.94 6.76
CA PHE A 8 -5.83 15.39 6.64
C PHE A 8 -6.06 15.01 5.18
N MET A 9 -6.36 13.75 4.93
CA MET A 9 -6.64 13.23 3.59
C MET A 9 -8.05 12.66 3.54
N GLU A 10 -8.73 12.84 2.42
CA GLU A 10 -10.04 12.25 2.16
C GLU A 10 -10.00 11.40 0.89
N ASP A 11 -10.80 10.34 0.87
CA ASP A 11 -11.10 9.57 -0.34
C ASP A 11 -12.46 10.04 -0.87
N PRO A 12 -12.56 10.48 -2.15
CA PRO A 12 -13.81 10.92 -2.73
C PRO A 12 -14.94 9.87 -2.71
N ARG A 13 -14.60 8.57 -2.64
CA ARG A 13 -15.56 7.46 -2.60
C ARG A 13 -16.12 7.22 -1.20
N LEU A 14 -15.49 7.80 -0.17
CA LEU A 14 -15.92 7.68 1.21
C LEU A 14 -16.16 9.07 1.81
N PRO A 15 -17.29 9.72 1.43
CA PRO A 15 -17.63 11.03 1.99
C PRO A 15 -17.80 10.93 3.50
N ASN A 16 -17.48 12.00 4.21
CA ASN A 16 -17.51 12.08 5.67
C ASN A 16 -16.55 11.12 6.38
N SER A 17 -15.44 10.77 5.74
CA SER A 17 -14.33 10.07 6.39
C SER A 17 -13.01 10.72 6.04
N CYS A 18 -12.09 10.73 6.98
CA CYS A 18 -10.74 11.24 6.74
C CYS A 18 -9.68 10.35 7.37
N LYS A 19 -8.50 10.40 6.76
CA LYS A 19 -7.26 9.90 7.32
C LYS A 19 -6.50 11.06 7.95
N ILE A 20 -6.07 10.86 9.18
CA ILE A 20 -5.27 11.82 9.93
C ILE A 20 -3.91 11.18 10.18
N GLY A 21 -2.85 11.92 9.88
CA GLY A 21 -1.49 11.45 10.14
C GLY A 21 -0.50 12.58 10.19
N LYS A 22 0.73 12.21 10.51
CA LYS A 22 1.85 13.14 10.64
C LYS A 22 3.00 12.76 9.72
N ASP A 23 3.77 13.76 9.29
CA ASP A 23 4.99 13.58 8.51
C ASP A 23 6.05 14.61 8.93
N THR A 24 7.31 14.19 9.01
CA THR A 24 8.48 15.06 9.24
C THR A 24 9.33 15.21 7.98
N GLN A 25 8.98 14.47 6.92
CA GLN A 25 9.65 14.44 5.63
C GLN A 25 8.65 14.67 4.48
N TRP A 26 7.68 15.55 4.71
CA TRP A 26 6.66 15.88 3.72
C TRP A 26 7.30 16.30 2.37
N PRO A 27 6.81 15.81 1.21
CA PRO A 27 5.57 15.05 0.97
C PRO A 27 5.75 13.53 0.82
N GLN A 28 6.76 12.90 1.42
CA GLN A 28 7.03 11.46 1.20
C GLN A 28 5.83 10.58 1.60
N ARG A 29 5.15 10.88 2.70
CA ARG A 29 3.94 10.15 3.11
C ARG A 29 2.78 10.33 2.13
N PHE A 30 2.68 11.47 1.47
CA PHE A 30 1.66 11.67 0.45
C PHE A 30 1.96 10.83 -0.80
N LYS A 31 3.23 10.76 -1.23
CA LYS A 31 3.62 9.87 -2.34
C LYS A 31 3.28 8.42 -2.03
N GLN A 32 3.55 7.97 -0.81
CA GLN A 32 3.14 6.65 -0.31
C GLN A 32 1.61 6.48 -0.34
N ALA A 33 0.87 7.48 0.11
CA ALA A 33 -0.60 7.43 0.14
C ALA A 33 -1.21 7.15 -1.24
N ARG A 34 -0.63 7.73 -2.29
CA ARG A 34 -1.11 7.58 -3.66
C ARG A 34 -0.83 6.21 -4.28
N SER A 35 0.21 5.50 -3.84
CA SER A 35 0.46 4.13 -4.30
C SER A 35 -0.41 3.09 -3.58
N HIS A 36 -0.98 3.46 -2.43
CA HIS A 36 -1.92 2.65 -1.65
C HIS A 36 -3.38 2.84 -2.06
N ASN A 37 -3.71 4.00 -2.61
CA ASN A 37 -5.09 4.38 -2.89
C ASN A 37 -5.25 4.85 -4.35
N PRO A 38 -6.03 4.12 -5.16
CA PRO A 38 -6.24 4.44 -6.57
C PRO A 38 -7.24 5.59 -6.80
N SER A 39 -7.76 6.24 -5.76
CA SER A 39 -8.90 7.17 -5.86
C SER A 39 -8.55 8.63 -5.69
N ALA A 40 -7.33 9.02 -6.08
CA ALA A 40 -6.88 10.41 -6.10
C ALA A 40 -7.18 11.13 -4.77
N LEU A 41 -6.59 10.62 -3.68
CA LEU A 41 -6.70 11.17 -2.33
C LEU A 41 -6.59 12.70 -2.34
N LYS A 42 -7.55 13.36 -1.69
CA LYS A 42 -7.58 14.81 -1.56
C LYS A 42 -6.96 15.22 -0.24
N ILE A 43 -5.91 16.02 -0.28
CA ILE A 43 -5.41 16.70 0.92
C ILE A 43 -6.38 17.83 1.25
N ARG A 44 -6.98 17.79 2.44
CA ARG A 44 -7.88 18.85 2.92
C ARG A 44 -7.15 19.89 3.72
N PHE A 45 -6.30 19.46 4.65
CA PHE A 45 -5.57 20.36 5.54
C PHE A 45 -4.13 19.89 5.71
N LEU A 46 -3.23 20.88 5.79
CA LEU A 46 -1.87 20.73 6.26
C LEU A 46 -1.64 21.74 7.38
N ILE A 47 -1.28 21.24 8.55
CA ILE A 47 -1.01 22.04 9.74
C ILE A 47 0.48 21.91 10.04
N SER A 48 1.20 23.03 10.00
CA SER A 48 2.65 23.06 10.17
C SER A 48 3.04 23.36 11.62
N PHE A 49 4.00 22.60 12.13
CA PHE A 49 4.58 22.76 13.46
C PHE A 49 6.08 23.08 13.37
N GLN A 50 6.57 23.93 14.26
CA GLN A 50 8.00 24.22 14.32
C GLN A 50 8.80 23.05 14.90
N ARG A 51 8.22 22.30 15.86
CA ARG A 51 8.87 21.21 16.58
C ARG A 51 8.18 19.88 16.35
N ALA A 52 8.97 18.80 16.28
CA ALA A 52 8.46 17.44 16.13
C ALA A 52 7.60 16.98 17.34
N ASP A 53 7.98 17.39 18.56
CA ASP A 53 7.22 17.03 19.77
C ASP A 53 5.83 17.67 19.79
N SER A 54 5.72 18.92 19.31
CA SER A 54 4.43 19.61 19.20
C SER A 54 3.51 18.89 18.21
N LEU A 55 4.06 18.46 17.06
CA LEU A 55 3.34 17.63 16.10
C LEU A 55 2.89 16.29 16.70
N ALA A 56 3.76 15.62 17.45
CA ALA A 56 3.45 14.33 18.08
C ALA A 56 2.35 14.46 19.14
N ASN A 57 2.37 15.53 19.93
CA ASN A 57 1.35 15.82 20.93
C ASN A 57 0.00 16.14 20.28
N ALA A 58 -0.03 17.00 19.27
CA ALA A 58 -1.24 17.37 18.54
C ALA A 58 -1.91 16.13 17.91
N GLU A 59 -1.12 15.28 17.24
CA GLU A 59 -1.62 14.05 16.63
C GLU A 59 -2.18 13.06 17.67
N ARG A 60 -1.50 12.90 18.80
CA ARG A 60 -1.97 12.04 19.89
C ARG A 60 -3.27 12.54 20.51
N GLU A 61 -3.36 13.82 20.82
CA GLU A 61 -4.57 14.42 21.39
C GLU A 61 -5.76 14.27 20.43
N LEU A 62 -5.55 14.58 19.15
CA LEU A 62 -6.58 14.46 18.13
C LEU A 62 -7.07 13.03 17.97
N ARG A 63 -6.15 12.05 17.94
CA ARG A 63 -6.50 10.63 17.87
C ARG A 63 -7.29 10.15 19.10
N ASN A 64 -6.98 10.67 20.28
CA ASN A 64 -7.71 10.32 21.51
C ASN A 64 -9.13 10.87 21.48
N ARG A 65 -9.32 12.12 21.07
CA ARG A 65 -10.66 12.74 20.93
C ARG A 65 -11.50 12.05 19.86
N LEU A 66 -10.86 11.52 18.82
CA LEU A 66 -11.52 10.82 17.72
C LEU A 66 -11.61 9.30 17.91
N ALA A 67 -11.37 8.79 19.13
CA ALA A 67 -11.34 7.35 19.38
C ALA A 67 -12.64 6.65 18.96
N ASP A 68 -13.79 7.26 19.23
CA ASP A 68 -15.11 6.69 18.91
C ASP A 68 -15.44 6.71 17.42
N TYR A 69 -14.82 7.62 16.66
CA TYR A 69 -14.95 7.69 15.20
C TYR A 69 -13.98 6.76 14.49
N ARG A 70 -13.07 6.10 15.21
CA ARG A 70 -12.00 5.33 14.62
C ARG A 70 -12.54 4.04 14.00
N ARG A 71 -12.23 3.83 12.71
CA ARG A 71 -12.52 2.57 12.03
C ARG A 71 -11.76 1.40 12.65
N GLN A 72 -12.31 0.21 12.51
CA GLN A 72 -11.73 -1.02 13.06
C GLN A 72 -10.96 -1.82 12.01
N GLY A 73 -10.14 -2.76 12.47
CA GLY A 73 -9.39 -3.69 11.60
C GLY A 73 -8.23 -3.04 10.84
N ASP A 74 -8.11 -3.36 9.54
CA ASP A 74 -6.95 -2.97 8.73
C ASP A 74 -6.96 -1.49 8.30
N VAL A 75 -8.09 -0.81 8.51
CA VAL A 75 -8.32 0.59 8.13
C VAL A 75 -8.35 1.52 9.35
N LYS A 76 -7.78 1.08 10.48
CA LYS A 76 -7.74 1.82 11.77
C LYS A 76 -7.09 3.19 11.74
N GLU A 77 -6.49 3.58 10.62
CA GLU A 77 -5.90 4.90 10.46
C GLU A 77 -6.90 5.91 9.85
N TRP A 78 -8.14 5.48 9.61
CA TRP A 78 -9.26 6.27 9.11
C TRP A 78 -10.31 6.47 10.20
N PHE A 79 -11.00 7.60 10.11
CA PHE A 79 -12.06 8.00 11.02
C PHE A 79 -13.33 8.25 10.22
N ASP A 80 -14.48 7.76 10.72
CA ASP A 80 -15.83 7.98 10.16
C ASP A 80 -16.34 9.38 10.52
N ILE A 81 -15.52 10.39 10.23
CA ILE A 81 -15.80 11.82 10.36
C ILE A 81 -15.04 12.59 9.27
N GLY A 82 -15.69 13.59 8.66
CA GLY A 82 -15.08 14.42 7.61
C GLY A 82 -14.03 15.39 8.15
N ALA A 83 -13.02 15.75 7.35
CA ALA A 83 -11.91 16.57 7.81
C ALA A 83 -12.38 17.97 8.24
N GLU A 84 -13.32 18.57 7.52
CA GLU A 84 -13.93 19.88 7.85
C GLU A 84 -14.62 19.84 9.22
N ARG A 85 -15.33 18.76 9.52
CA ARG A 85 -16.02 18.56 10.80
C ARG A 85 -15.03 18.40 11.94
N VAL A 86 -13.95 17.66 11.71
CA VAL A 86 -12.84 17.54 12.67
C VAL A 86 -12.26 18.92 13.01
N ILE A 87 -11.95 19.73 12.00
CA ILE A 87 -11.40 21.07 12.26
C ILE A 87 -12.45 21.97 12.90
N SER A 88 -13.66 22.09 12.36
CA SER A 88 -14.68 23.03 12.89
C SER A 88 -15.14 22.69 14.31
N GLU A 89 -15.47 21.43 14.60
CA GLU A 89 -16.02 21.03 15.91
C GLU A 89 -14.94 20.89 17.00
N LEU A 90 -13.71 20.51 16.62
CA LEU A 90 -12.64 20.28 17.62
C LEU A 90 -11.68 21.47 17.73
N SER A 91 -11.63 22.39 16.75
CA SER A 91 -10.69 23.53 16.79
C SER A 91 -10.86 24.45 17.99
N GLY A 92 -12.10 24.65 18.46
CA GLY A 92 -12.40 25.48 19.63
C GLY A 92 -11.81 24.94 20.94
N GLU A 93 -11.40 23.66 20.97
CA GLU A 93 -10.92 22.95 22.14
C GLU A 93 -9.48 22.46 22.02
N LEU A 94 -8.80 22.74 20.91
CA LEU A 94 -7.43 22.27 20.63
C LEU A 94 -6.43 23.41 20.88
N PRO A 95 -5.84 23.51 22.08
CA PRO A 95 -4.98 24.64 22.46
C PRO A 95 -3.75 24.83 21.55
N TRP A 96 -3.30 23.79 20.84
CA TRP A 96 -2.18 23.86 19.90
C TRP A 96 -2.51 24.50 18.55
N LEU A 97 -3.79 24.71 18.19
CA LEU A 97 -4.14 25.44 16.97
C LEU A 97 -3.75 26.92 17.03
N GLY A 98 -3.65 27.51 18.24
CA GLY A 98 -3.19 28.89 18.42
C GLY A 98 -1.73 29.13 18.03
N GLU A 99 -0.89 28.09 18.05
CA GLU A 99 0.53 28.15 17.65
C GLU A 99 0.79 27.64 16.22
N ALA A 100 -0.23 27.05 15.58
CA ALA A 100 -0.07 26.35 14.32
C ALA A 100 -0.48 27.20 13.12
N LYS A 101 0.35 27.22 12.07
CA LYS A 101 -0.06 27.79 10.78
C LYS A 101 -0.86 26.75 10.01
N VAL A 102 -2.18 26.92 9.98
CA VAL A 102 -3.07 26.17 9.09
C VAL A 102 -2.88 26.72 7.68
N SER A 103 -2.30 25.90 6.80
CA SER A 103 -2.18 26.23 5.39
C SER A 103 -3.24 25.48 4.59
N LYS A 104 -3.89 26.18 3.65
CA LYS A 104 -4.66 25.53 2.59
C LYS A 104 -3.74 24.60 1.78
N PRO A 105 -4.26 23.49 1.23
CA PRO A 105 -3.45 22.46 0.60
C PRO A 105 -2.53 23.02 -0.48
N ILE A 106 -1.29 22.54 -0.49
CA ILE A 106 -0.37 22.77 -1.60
C ILE A 106 -0.94 22.00 -2.81
N VAL A 107 -1.37 22.72 -3.84
CA VAL A 107 -1.75 22.11 -5.11
C VAL A 107 -0.47 21.60 -5.77
N TRP A 108 -0.38 20.29 -5.98
CA TRP A 108 0.80 19.66 -6.55
C TRP A 108 0.59 19.43 -8.05
N ASP A 109 0.85 20.46 -8.86
CA ASP A 109 0.59 20.44 -10.31
C ASP A 109 1.67 19.73 -11.15
N LYS A 110 2.74 19.24 -10.52
CA LYS A 110 3.85 18.62 -11.25
C LYS A 110 3.73 17.10 -11.24
N PRO A 111 3.49 16.44 -12.38
CA PRO A 111 3.70 15.00 -12.51
C PRO A 111 5.20 14.74 -12.32
N GLN A 112 5.61 14.30 -11.13
CA GLN A 112 7.02 14.06 -10.82
C GLN A 112 7.30 12.58 -10.58
N GLN A 113 8.11 12.02 -11.47
CA GLN A 113 8.91 10.80 -11.34
C GLN A 113 8.14 9.49 -11.09
N LYS A 114 8.72 8.36 -11.51
CA LYS A 114 8.21 7.00 -11.25
C LYS A 114 7.84 6.89 -9.77
N PHE A 115 6.54 6.82 -9.46
CA PHE A 115 6.08 6.85 -8.08
C PHE A 115 6.51 5.62 -7.29
N TYR A 116 6.67 5.85 -5.99
CA TYR A 116 7.13 4.91 -4.98
C TYR A 116 6.07 3.83 -4.72
N ASP A 117 6.42 2.57 -5.01
CA ASP A 117 5.63 1.40 -4.60
C ASP A 117 6.36 0.73 -3.44
N ASP A 118 5.78 0.80 -2.23
CA ASP A 118 6.33 0.19 -1.01
C ASP A 118 6.72 -1.27 -1.25
N LEU A 119 5.94 -1.99 -2.05
CA LEU A 119 6.16 -3.41 -2.32
C LEU A 119 7.33 -3.66 -3.28
N ARG A 120 7.73 -2.68 -4.11
CA ARG A 120 8.85 -2.80 -5.06
C ARG A 120 10.14 -2.14 -4.60
N ASP A 121 10.10 -1.08 -3.81
CA ASP A 121 11.33 -0.45 -3.32
C ASP A 121 11.94 -1.17 -2.11
N LEU A 122 11.16 -1.94 -1.36
CA LEU A 122 11.69 -2.87 -0.35
C LEU A 122 12.66 -3.90 -0.98
N ALA A 123 12.40 -4.34 -2.22
CA ALA A 123 13.29 -5.22 -2.98
C ALA A 123 14.64 -4.54 -3.35
N LYS A 124 14.66 -3.21 -3.55
CA LYS A 124 15.89 -2.45 -3.84
C LYS A 124 16.71 -2.09 -2.59
N ARG A 125 16.07 -2.05 -1.42
CA ARG A 125 16.71 -1.74 -0.12
C ARG A 125 17.54 -2.90 0.44
N THR A 126 17.27 -4.11 -0.04
CA THR A 126 18.06 -5.28 0.31
C THR A 126 19.27 -5.43 -0.63
N LYS A 127 20.40 -5.99 -0.17
CA LYS A 127 21.62 -6.18 -0.99
C LYS A 127 21.23 -6.73 -2.37
N LYS A 128 21.48 -5.96 -3.43
CA LYS A 128 20.95 -6.19 -4.79
C LYS A 128 21.24 -7.60 -5.33
N SER A 129 22.37 -8.20 -4.94
CA SER A 129 22.78 -9.53 -5.37
C SER A 129 21.86 -10.62 -4.82
N GLU A 130 21.66 -10.67 -3.49
CA GLU A 130 20.85 -11.72 -2.85
C GLU A 130 19.38 -11.69 -3.26
N ASN A 131 18.83 -10.54 -3.67
CA ASN A 131 17.41 -10.46 -4.01
C ASN A 131 17.08 -11.04 -5.38
N ARG A 132 18.02 -10.94 -6.30
CA ARG A 132 17.86 -11.47 -7.66
C ARG A 132 17.87 -13.00 -7.66
N HIS A 133 18.48 -13.60 -6.65
CA HIS A 133 18.64 -15.05 -6.54
C HIS A 133 17.49 -15.72 -5.78
N CYS A 134 16.68 -14.95 -5.05
CA CYS A 134 15.44 -15.45 -4.44
C CYS A 134 14.35 -15.63 -5.49
N ARG A 135 13.41 -16.55 -5.25
CA ARG A 135 12.25 -16.75 -6.12
C ARG A 135 11.21 -15.63 -5.95
N TRP A 136 10.88 -14.92 -7.04
CA TRP A 136 9.87 -13.87 -7.04
C TRP A 136 8.49 -14.43 -7.37
N HIS A 137 7.48 -13.64 -7.03
CA HIS A 137 6.09 -13.95 -7.28
C HIS A 137 5.37 -12.70 -7.78
N ILE A 138 4.30 -12.92 -8.55
CA ILE A 138 3.27 -11.91 -8.81
C ILE A 138 2.18 -12.11 -7.76
N TRP A 139 1.68 -11.03 -7.18
CA TRP A 139 0.65 -11.06 -6.16
C TRP A 139 -0.52 -10.19 -6.59
N LEU A 140 -1.72 -10.74 -6.45
CA LEU A 140 -2.97 -10.08 -6.76
C LEU A 140 -3.69 -9.73 -5.46
N PHE A 141 -4.06 -8.47 -5.34
CA PHE A 141 -4.83 -7.94 -4.22
C PHE A 141 -6.16 -7.38 -4.72
N LYS A 142 -7.19 -7.47 -3.88
CA LYS A 142 -8.53 -6.93 -4.14
C LYS A 142 -8.92 -5.95 -3.05
N GLU A 143 -9.38 -4.77 -3.45
CA GLU A 143 -10.03 -3.81 -2.57
C GLU A 143 -11.46 -4.26 -2.25
N LEU A 144 -11.85 -4.25 -0.97
CA LEU A 144 -13.20 -4.56 -0.51
C LEU A 144 -14.05 -3.28 -0.49
N SER A 145 -14.60 -2.92 -1.65
CA SER A 145 -15.48 -1.77 -1.84
C SER A 145 -16.55 -2.07 -2.90
N SER A 146 -17.57 -1.23 -3.03
CA SER A 146 -18.54 -1.31 -4.15
C SER A 146 -17.91 -1.00 -5.51
N HIS A 147 -16.74 -0.36 -5.50
CA HIS A 147 -15.93 0.01 -6.66
C HIS A 147 -14.60 -0.74 -6.62
N ALA A 148 -14.68 -2.05 -6.33
CA ALA A 148 -13.51 -2.88 -6.08
C ALA A 148 -12.50 -2.77 -7.23
N ARG A 149 -11.23 -2.55 -6.88
CA ARG A 149 -10.11 -2.55 -7.82
C ARG A 149 -9.09 -3.59 -7.41
N TYR A 150 -8.30 -4.01 -8.39
CA TYR A 150 -7.22 -4.95 -8.17
C TYR A 150 -5.88 -4.22 -8.12
N LYS A 151 -4.99 -4.66 -7.24
CA LYS A 151 -3.58 -4.25 -7.25
C LYS A 151 -2.71 -5.46 -7.56
N ILE A 152 -1.80 -5.31 -8.51
CA ILE A 152 -0.80 -6.31 -8.84
C ILE A 152 0.57 -5.82 -8.37
N SER A 153 1.25 -6.64 -7.57
CA SER A 153 2.64 -6.43 -7.17
C SER A 153 3.52 -7.57 -7.70
N VAL A 154 4.83 -7.32 -7.84
CA VAL A 154 5.82 -8.34 -8.19
C VAL A 154 7.03 -8.21 -7.28
N GLY A 155 7.52 -9.33 -6.76
CA GLY A 155 8.72 -9.36 -5.93
C GLY A 155 8.84 -10.59 -5.01
N SER A 156 9.87 -10.56 -4.18
CA SER A 156 10.26 -11.65 -3.26
C SER A 156 9.77 -11.47 -1.82
N LEU A 157 9.03 -10.40 -1.51
CA LEU A 157 8.69 -10.01 -0.14
C LEU A 157 7.44 -10.73 0.38
N PHE A 158 7.60 -12.01 0.68
CA PHE A 158 6.52 -12.90 1.11
C PHE A 158 5.76 -12.36 2.32
N ASP A 159 6.48 -12.05 3.41
CA ASP A 159 5.88 -11.59 4.66
C ASP A 159 5.06 -10.31 4.46
N THR A 160 5.57 -9.40 3.63
CA THR A 160 4.89 -8.15 3.28
C THR A 160 3.55 -8.44 2.62
N GLN A 161 3.47 -9.38 1.67
CA GLN A 161 2.20 -9.62 0.98
C GLN A 161 1.11 -10.19 1.92
N PHE A 162 1.50 -11.01 2.89
CA PHE A 162 0.54 -11.61 3.83
C PHE A 162 0.17 -10.69 5.00
N THR A 163 1.05 -9.77 5.39
CA THR A 163 0.88 -9.01 6.65
C THR A 163 0.62 -7.51 6.44
N TYR A 164 1.09 -6.93 5.34
CA TYR A 164 1.11 -5.48 5.13
C TYR A 164 -0.29 -4.89 4.94
N ALA A 165 -0.57 -3.79 5.64
CA ALA A 165 -1.79 -3.00 5.45
C ALA A 165 -1.57 -1.82 4.51
N PHE A 166 -2.43 -1.72 3.50
CA PHE A 166 -2.59 -0.50 2.69
C PHE A 166 -3.29 0.59 3.52
N THR A 167 -2.60 1.13 4.53
CA THR A 167 -3.18 2.03 5.55
C THR A 167 -3.70 3.36 5.01
N TYR A 168 -3.40 3.70 3.76
CA TYR A 168 -3.93 4.88 3.06
C TYR A 168 -5.10 4.55 2.13
N ASN A 169 -5.51 3.29 2.01
CA ASN A 169 -6.78 2.92 1.42
C ASN A 169 -7.85 2.87 2.54
N PRO A 170 -8.99 3.57 2.41
CA PRO A 170 -10.06 3.52 3.41
C PRO A 170 -10.84 2.20 3.36
N HIS A 171 -10.65 1.41 2.31
CA HIS A 171 -11.25 0.10 2.14
C HIS A 171 -10.21 -0.98 2.44
N PRO A 172 -10.59 -2.07 3.13
CA PRO A 172 -9.68 -3.17 3.35
C PRO A 172 -9.21 -3.77 2.01
N VAL A 173 -7.90 -3.95 1.86
CA VAL A 173 -7.31 -4.62 0.70
C VAL A 173 -6.85 -6.01 1.13
N ARG A 174 -7.21 -7.04 0.35
CA ARG A 174 -6.98 -8.46 0.64
C ARG A 174 -6.09 -9.09 -0.41
N LEU A 175 -5.23 -10.01 0.01
CA LEU A 175 -4.50 -10.87 -0.92
C LEU A 175 -5.46 -11.93 -1.45
N VAL A 176 -5.56 -12.10 -2.76
CA VAL A 176 -6.53 -13.03 -3.38
C VAL A 176 -5.87 -14.14 -4.18
N ALA A 177 -4.69 -13.90 -4.74
CA ALA A 177 -3.90 -14.91 -5.46
C ALA A 177 -2.42 -14.56 -5.47
N GLY A 178 -1.57 -15.57 -5.66
CA GLY A 178 -0.15 -15.44 -5.90
C GLY A 178 0.26 -16.36 -7.05
N PHE A 179 1.31 -15.98 -7.78
CA PHE A 179 1.77 -16.71 -8.95
C PHE A 179 3.30 -16.76 -8.96
N GLU A 180 3.83 -17.89 -9.41
CA GLU A 180 5.26 -18.09 -9.64
C GLU A 180 5.52 -18.53 -11.08
N HIS A 181 6.74 -18.24 -11.56
CA HIS A 181 7.18 -18.74 -12.86
C HIS A 181 7.44 -20.25 -12.78
N ARG A 182 6.98 -21.01 -13.79
CA ARG A 182 7.06 -22.49 -13.82
C ARG A 182 8.50 -23.01 -13.83
N SER A 183 9.43 -22.25 -14.41
CA SER A 183 10.86 -22.60 -14.43
C SER A 183 11.65 -22.07 -13.23
N GLY A 184 11.01 -21.42 -12.26
CA GLY A 184 11.70 -20.95 -11.05
C GLY A 184 12.04 -22.12 -10.11
N ILE A 185 13.19 -22.07 -9.45
CA ILE A 185 13.68 -23.15 -8.61
C ILE A 185 13.53 -22.85 -7.11
N ASN A 186 13.42 -23.91 -6.30
CA ASN A 186 13.11 -23.85 -4.87
C ASN A 186 14.35 -23.66 -3.98
N GLU A 187 15.23 -22.75 -4.38
CA GLU A 187 16.45 -22.40 -3.65
C GLU A 187 16.86 -20.96 -3.97
N ILE A 188 17.80 -20.40 -3.18
CA ILE A 188 18.41 -19.10 -3.49
C ILE A 188 19.53 -19.36 -4.50
N SER A 189 19.30 -19.03 -5.77
CA SER A 189 20.20 -19.34 -6.88
C SER A 189 20.12 -18.32 -8.00
N GLU A 190 21.21 -18.15 -8.74
CA GLU A 190 21.28 -17.33 -9.96
C GLU A 190 20.30 -17.79 -11.04
N ASP A 191 19.93 -19.08 -11.04
CA ASP A 191 18.96 -19.65 -11.99
C ASP A 191 17.56 -19.02 -11.88
N ASN A 192 17.23 -18.37 -10.77
CA ASN A 192 15.99 -17.61 -10.63
C ASN A 192 16.02 -16.27 -11.37
N ALA A 193 17.17 -15.79 -11.86
CA ALA A 193 17.27 -14.48 -12.50
C ALA A 193 16.37 -14.37 -13.75
N GLY A 194 16.46 -15.32 -14.69
CA GLY A 194 15.63 -15.34 -15.90
C GLY A 194 14.12 -15.41 -15.59
N PRO A 195 13.65 -16.39 -14.79
CA PRO A 195 12.26 -16.46 -14.32
C PRO A 195 11.77 -15.17 -13.64
N ASN A 196 12.59 -14.53 -12.82
CA ASN A 196 12.25 -13.28 -12.15
C ASN A 196 12.12 -12.11 -13.14
N GLU A 197 13.01 -12.01 -14.13
CA GLU A 197 12.93 -11.03 -15.21
C GLU A 197 11.67 -11.21 -16.05
N ASP A 198 11.29 -12.46 -16.33
CA ASP A 198 10.04 -12.80 -17.02
C ASP A 198 8.81 -12.37 -16.21
N LEU A 199 8.78 -12.58 -14.88
CA LEU A 199 7.70 -12.06 -14.03
C LEU A 199 7.59 -10.54 -14.06
N VAL A 200 8.73 -9.83 -14.10
CA VAL A 200 8.74 -8.36 -14.25
C VAL A 200 8.21 -7.94 -15.60
N ARG A 201 8.58 -8.64 -16.68
CA ARG A 201 8.04 -8.40 -18.03
C ARG A 201 6.53 -8.58 -18.06
N ILE A 202 6.02 -9.72 -17.57
CA ILE A 202 4.58 -10.02 -17.47
C ILE A 202 3.86 -8.90 -16.73
N TRP A 203 4.40 -8.48 -15.59
CA TRP A 203 3.84 -7.42 -14.79
C TRP A 203 3.84 -6.06 -15.53
N ASN A 204 4.90 -5.71 -16.28
CA ASN A 204 4.90 -4.51 -17.13
C ASN A 204 3.90 -4.60 -18.28
N ASP A 205 3.79 -5.76 -18.95
CA ASP A 205 2.85 -5.99 -20.05
C ASP A 205 1.42 -5.77 -19.58
N LEU A 206 1.07 -6.27 -18.39
CA LEU A 206 -0.21 -6.03 -17.73
C LEU A 206 -0.47 -4.55 -17.51
N LEU A 207 0.52 -3.83 -16.97
CA LEU A 207 0.37 -2.40 -16.73
C LEU A 207 0.23 -1.60 -18.03
N SER A 208 0.91 -2.01 -19.09
CA SER A 208 0.78 -1.41 -20.41
C SER A 208 -0.59 -1.71 -21.03
N PHE A 209 -1.04 -2.96 -20.94
CA PHE A 209 -2.33 -3.40 -21.49
C PHE A 209 -3.51 -2.64 -20.88
N TYR A 210 -3.46 -2.33 -19.58
CA TYR A 210 -4.48 -1.56 -18.88
C TYR A 210 -4.14 -0.06 -18.75
N GLU A 211 -3.11 0.42 -19.46
CA GLU A 211 -2.67 1.82 -19.47
C GLU A 211 -2.38 2.42 -18.07
N CYS A 212 -2.03 1.58 -17.10
CA CYS A 212 -1.76 1.98 -15.72
C CYS A 212 -0.26 2.10 -15.38
N GLY A 213 0.63 1.89 -16.35
CA GLY A 213 2.08 1.99 -16.20
C GLY A 213 2.65 3.41 -16.03
N GLN A 214 1.88 4.44 -16.33
CA GLN A 214 2.33 5.84 -16.28
C GLN A 214 1.78 6.65 -15.09
N ASN A 215 0.89 6.06 -14.29
CA ASN A 215 0.18 6.78 -13.25
C ASN A 215 0.83 6.63 -11.87
N GLU A 216 0.51 7.58 -10.99
CA GLU A 216 1.01 7.66 -9.61
C GLU A 216 0.49 6.51 -8.72
N GLN A 217 -0.39 5.66 -9.28
CA GLN A 217 -1.13 4.56 -8.65
C GLN A 217 -0.55 3.22 -9.07
N VAL A 218 0.74 3.04 -8.81
CA VAL A 218 1.51 1.90 -9.27
C VAL A 218 0.85 0.55 -8.92
N GLY A 219 0.61 -0.26 -9.96
CA GLY A 219 0.08 -1.62 -9.83
C GLY A 219 -1.45 -1.71 -9.71
N TRP A 220 -2.16 -0.58 -9.56
CA TRP A 220 -3.62 -0.59 -9.53
C TRP A 220 -4.19 -0.71 -10.94
N LEU A 221 -5.10 -1.66 -11.12
CA LEU A 221 -5.86 -1.79 -12.36
C LEU A 221 -7.05 -0.81 -12.36
N PRO A 222 -7.52 -0.40 -13.56
CA PRO A 222 -8.74 0.37 -13.70
C PRO A 222 -9.95 -0.29 -13.04
N GLU A 223 -10.96 0.52 -12.74
CA GLU A 223 -12.26 0.03 -12.29
C GLU A 223 -12.96 -0.77 -13.40
N GLY A 224 -13.76 -1.77 -13.00
CA GLY A 224 -14.50 -2.63 -13.94
C GLY A 224 -13.71 -3.83 -14.45
N ILE A 225 -12.40 -3.93 -14.15
CA ILE A 225 -11.63 -5.14 -14.41
C ILE A 225 -12.00 -6.22 -13.40
N ASP A 226 -12.36 -7.41 -13.87
CA ASP A 226 -12.70 -8.56 -13.03
C ASP A 226 -11.60 -9.65 -12.97
N GLU A 227 -11.78 -10.62 -12.07
CA GLU A 227 -10.82 -11.72 -11.88
C GLU A 227 -10.71 -12.64 -13.10
N GLN A 228 -11.78 -12.79 -13.90
CA GLN A 228 -11.78 -13.65 -15.08
C GLN A 228 -10.93 -13.04 -16.20
N GLN A 229 -11.00 -11.72 -16.40
CA GLN A 229 -10.15 -11.00 -17.34
C GLN A 229 -8.67 -11.12 -16.97
N ILE A 230 -8.35 -10.99 -15.68
CA ILE A 230 -6.99 -11.17 -15.17
C ILE A 230 -6.54 -12.62 -15.38
N ALA A 231 -7.38 -13.62 -15.07
CA ALA A 231 -7.10 -15.03 -15.28
C ALA A 231 -6.83 -15.39 -16.73
N ASN A 232 -7.67 -14.92 -17.65
CA ASN A 232 -7.50 -15.14 -19.08
C ASN A 232 -6.19 -14.54 -19.61
N LEU A 233 -5.74 -13.43 -19.03
CA LEU A 233 -4.47 -12.81 -19.40
C LEU A 233 -3.29 -13.57 -18.81
N PHE A 234 -3.38 -14.01 -17.56
CA PHE A 234 -2.34 -14.78 -16.87
C PHE A 234 -2.12 -16.16 -17.50
N ALA A 235 -3.18 -16.78 -18.03
CA ALA A 235 -3.12 -18.05 -18.73
C ALA A 235 -2.21 -18.04 -19.98
N LYS A 236 -1.88 -16.87 -20.51
CA LYS A 236 -0.98 -16.72 -21.67
C LYS A 236 0.51 -16.79 -21.30
N TYR A 237 0.82 -16.76 -20.01
CA TYR A 237 2.18 -16.69 -19.51
C TYR A 237 2.61 -18.00 -18.82
N PRO A 238 3.93 -18.29 -18.77
CA PRO A 238 4.47 -19.51 -18.13
C PRO A 238 4.48 -19.41 -16.60
N ILE A 239 3.35 -19.05 -16.01
CA ILE A 239 3.16 -18.93 -14.56
C ILE A 239 2.17 -19.99 -14.04
N SER A 240 2.21 -20.22 -12.74
CA SER A 240 1.30 -21.10 -12.01
C SER A 240 0.87 -20.43 -10.70
N ALA A 241 -0.39 -20.62 -10.32
CA ALA A 241 -0.88 -20.16 -9.02
C ALA A 241 -0.15 -20.89 -7.88
N ILE A 242 -0.02 -20.20 -6.75
CA ILE A 242 0.52 -20.77 -5.51
C ILE A 242 -0.59 -20.85 -4.45
N PRO A 243 -0.64 -21.94 -3.66
CA PRO A 243 -1.53 -21.99 -2.51
C PRO A 243 -1.17 -20.90 -1.49
N LEU A 244 -2.15 -20.10 -1.08
CA LEU A 244 -1.93 -18.99 -0.12
C LEU A 244 -1.83 -19.46 1.35
N ASP A 245 -2.14 -20.73 1.59
CA ASP A 245 -1.92 -21.44 2.85
C ASP A 245 -0.62 -22.25 2.87
N ARG A 246 0.18 -22.21 1.79
CA ARG A 246 1.46 -22.92 1.77
C ARG A 246 2.39 -22.39 2.86
N PRO A 247 3.14 -23.27 3.56
CA PRO A 247 4.20 -22.86 4.46
C PRO A 247 5.19 -21.89 3.79
N LYS A 248 5.68 -20.89 4.54
CA LYS A 248 6.67 -19.95 4.03
C LYS A 248 7.92 -20.71 3.55
N PRO A 249 8.29 -20.62 2.27
CA PRO A 249 9.47 -21.32 1.78
C PRO A 249 10.77 -20.65 2.26
N ILE A 250 11.82 -21.45 2.49
CA ILE A 250 13.13 -20.97 2.98
C ILE A 250 13.82 -20.06 1.93
N TRP A 251 13.54 -20.30 0.65
CA TRP A 251 14.16 -19.63 -0.50
C TRP A 251 13.51 -18.31 -0.91
N VAL A 252 12.46 -17.88 -0.20
CA VAL A 252 11.79 -16.59 -0.44
C VAL A 252 12.26 -15.58 0.62
N ARG A 253 12.76 -14.42 0.16
CA ARG A 253 13.72 -13.53 0.85
C ARG A 253 13.30 -13.04 2.25
N PRO A 254 14.26 -12.84 3.21
CA PRO A 254 13.99 -12.53 4.63
C PRO A 254 13.79 -11.06 5.02
N LYS A 255 13.14 -10.89 6.18
CA LYS A 255 12.85 -9.72 7.04
C LYS A 255 12.67 -8.37 6.34
N ASP A 256 11.41 -8.06 6.01
CA ASP A 256 10.96 -6.68 6.03
C ASP A 256 11.07 -6.17 7.48
N PRO A 257 11.97 -5.21 7.80
CA PRO A 257 12.19 -4.78 9.17
C PRO A 257 10.99 -4.04 9.76
N SER A 258 10.05 -3.60 8.92
CA SER A 258 8.84 -2.91 9.35
C SER A 258 7.70 -3.84 9.75
N LEU A 259 7.83 -5.15 9.50
CA LEU A 259 6.78 -6.14 9.71
C LEU A 259 7.23 -7.30 10.60
N LYS A 260 6.24 -7.93 11.24
CA LYS A 260 6.47 -9.17 11.99
C LYS A 260 6.85 -10.27 10.99
N MET A 261 8.02 -10.85 11.19
CA MET A 261 8.52 -11.93 10.33
C MET A 261 7.63 -13.18 10.45
N ILE A 262 7.38 -13.82 9.32
CA ILE A 262 6.83 -15.19 9.28
C ILE A 262 8.03 -16.14 9.30
N ALA A 263 8.01 -17.13 10.19
CA ALA A 263 9.09 -18.12 10.26
C ALA A 263 9.07 -19.01 9.00
N PRO A 264 10.23 -19.39 8.44
CA PRO A 264 10.27 -20.43 7.41
C PRO A 264 9.57 -21.71 7.89
N GLY A 265 8.78 -22.34 7.02
CA GLY A 265 7.94 -23.50 7.36
C GLY A 265 6.63 -23.18 8.09
N ALA A 266 6.40 -21.93 8.51
CA ALA A 266 5.13 -21.54 9.11
C ALA A 266 4.09 -21.16 8.04
N ILE A 267 2.83 -21.53 8.27
CA ILE A 267 1.70 -21.09 7.44
C ILE A 267 1.41 -19.61 7.76
N PRO A 268 1.29 -18.74 6.74
CA PRO A 268 0.93 -17.34 6.94
C PRO A 268 -0.43 -17.16 7.60
N SER A 269 -0.61 -16.04 8.31
CA SER A 269 -1.92 -15.67 8.84
C SER A 269 -2.92 -15.43 7.70
N GLN A 270 -4.05 -16.13 7.74
CA GLN A 270 -5.11 -16.02 6.73
C GLN A 270 -6.07 -14.84 6.97
N ARG A 271 -5.84 -14.03 8.03
CA ARG A 271 -6.72 -12.89 8.39
C ARG A 271 -6.92 -11.88 7.25
N ARG A 272 -5.97 -11.80 6.32
CA ARG A 272 -5.93 -10.81 5.23
C ARG A 272 -6.04 -11.44 3.84
N VAL A 273 -6.33 -12.73 3.80
CA VAL A 273 -6.43 -13.50 2.58
C VAL A 273 -7.90 -13.71 2.27
N LEU A 274 -8.27 -13.53 1.00
CA LEU A 274 -9.59 -13.86 0.47
C LEU A 274 -9.36 -14.62 -0.84
N PRO A 275 -9.13 -15.95 -0.80
CA PRO A 275 -8.75 -16.71 -1.98
C PRO A 275 -9.80 -16.58 -3.09
N SER A 276 -9.33 -16.36 -4.32
CA SER A 276 -10.19 -16.46 -5.50
C SER A 276 -10.42 -17.93 -5.87
N VAL A 277 -11.59 -18.23 -6.44
CA VAL A 277 -11.91 -19.57 -6.97
C VAL A 277 -11.45 -19.77 -8.42
N LEU A 278 -10.93 -18.72 -9.05
CA LEU A 278 -10.54 -18.73 -10.47
C LEU A 278 -9.07 -19.09 -10.71
N PHE A 279 -8.26 -19.14 -9.66
CA PHE A 279 -6.80 -19.31 -9.73
C PHE A 279 -6.32 -20.52 -8.92
#